data_AF-A0A7X9JEC4-F1
#
_entry.id   AF-A0A7X9JEC4-F1
#
_cell.length_a   1.000
_cell.length_b   1.000
_cell.length_c   1.000
_cell.angle_alpha   90.00
_cell.angle_beta   90.00
_cell.angle_gamma   90.00
#
_symmetry.space_group_name_H-M   'P 1'
#
loop_
_entity.id
_entity.type
_entity.pdbx_description
1 polymer ?
#
loop_
_entity_poly.entity_id
_entity_poly.type
_entity_poly.pdbx_seq_one_letter_code
_entity_poly.pdbx_strand_id
1 'polypeptide(L)'
;MRYSLKILLLILMAFFLGGCMRAVSQPSFKTLDSLIPVDATQVAFSDDLEPASLETAIDRSIRFYEGRGRNNVYQIEDRQIDAQQFKETLLAFRALLGDAKDPETLGKRMAEAFDVYQVTGTDDESRVLFTGYYEPLLEGSLQKTEKYKYPLYRVPPDLVRKGTRIGRMQNDKFVPYYSRREIDVDGVLRGKNLELLWVSDPVDLFSLHIQGSGKIKLENGDLLTVGFANTNGRPFRSITKFLLDKGTIQHHEVTYRHDFLRGKRDEEIYEALSHNERYTFFRFLEKDPVGSLGETVTPDRT
;
A
#
# COMPACT_ATOMS: atom_id res chain seq x y z
N MET A 1 70.17 8.96 -2.34
CA MET A 1 69.28 8.35 -1.32
C MET A 1 68.32 9.32 -0.62
N ARG A 2 68.69 10.60 -0.34
CA ARG A 2 67.82 11.55 0.39
C ARG A 2 66.65 12.14 -0.43
N TYR A 3 66.73 12.17 -1.76
CA TYR A 3 65.66 12.71 -2.62
C TYR A 3 64.51 11.71 -2.87
N SER A 4 64.82 10.42 -2.97
CA SER A 4 63.83 9.36 -3.18
C SER A 4 62.87 9.18 -2.00
N LEU A 5 63.35 9.42 -0.77
CA LEU A 5 62.51 9.33 0.43
C LEU A 5 61.51 10.50 0.53
N LYS A 6 61.87 11.69 0.06
CA LYS A 6 60.98 12.86 0.02
C LYS A 6 59.87 12.73 -1.03
N ILE A 7 60.19 12.14 -2.19
CA ILE A 7 59.21 11.84 -3.24
C ILE A 7 58.24 10.75 -2.78
N LEU A 8 58.74 9.71 -2.10
CA LEU A 8 57.88 8.67 -1.52
C LEU A 8 56.94 9.21 -0.44
N LEU A 9 57.43 10.15 0.40
CA LEU A 9 56.61 10.80 1.43
C LEU A 9 55.52 11.69 0.83
N LEU A 10 55.81 12.42 -0.27
CA LEU A 10 54.84 13.26 -0.99
C LEU A 10 53.74 12.44 -1.67
N ILE A 11 54.08 11.27 -2.22
CA ILE A 11 53.09 10.34 -2.81
C ILE A 11 52.23 9.71 -1.72
N LEU A 12 52.79 9.37 -0.55
CA LEU A 12 52.01 8.86 0.58
C LEU A 12 51.05 9.93 1.14
N MET A 13 51.47 11.21 1.17
CA MET A 13 50.63 12.31 1.63
C MET A 13 49.49 12.62 0.65
N ALA A 14 49.72 12.46 -0.66
CA ALA A 14 48.68 12.59 -1.68
C ALA A 14 47.63 11.46 -1.60
N PHE A 15 48.03 10.25 -1.19
CA PHE A 15 47.10 9.14 -0.95
C PHE A 15 46.25 9.28 0.32
N PHE A 16 46.72 10.03 1.33
CA PHE A 16 45.95 10.30 2.55
C PHE A 16 44.99 11.49 2.44
N LEU A 17 45.13 12.33 1.40
CA LEU A 17 44.19 13.42 1.08
C LEU A 17 43.10 13.01 0.06
N GLY A 18 43.14 11.79 -0.45
CA GLY A 18 42.03 11.13 -1.13
C GLY A 18 40.94 10.70 -0.14
N GLY A 19 40.51 11.64 0.70
CA GLY A 19 39.39 11.44 1.62
C GLY A 19 38.18 10.95 0.84
N CYS A 20 37.56 9.89 1.37
CA CYS A 20 36.36 9.27 0.85
C CYS A 20 35.36 10.33 0.35
N MET A 21 35.34 10.58 -0.96
CA MET A 21 34.12 11.02 -1.63
C MET A 21 33.15 9.85 -1.47
N ARG A 22 32.43 9.82 -0.34
CA ARG A 22 31.12 9.18 -0.31
C ARG A 22 30.40 9.80 -1.49
N ALA A 23 30.12 9.00 -2.51
CA ALA A 23 29.19 9.40 -3.55
C ALA A 23 27.97 9.92 -2.81
N VAL A 24 27.75 11.23 -2.85
CA VAL A 24 26.50 11.82 -2.41
C VAL A 24 25.49 11.13 -3.30
N SER A 25 24.69 10.23 -2.72
CA SER A 25 23.61 9.58 -3.44
C SER A 25 22.80 10.71 -4.05
N GLN A 26 22.81 10.84 -5.38
CA GLN A 26 21.96 11.83 -6.02
C GLN A 26 20.54 11.54 -5.54
N PRO A 27 19.82 12.56 -5.01
CA PRO A 27 18.46 12.37 -4.60
C PRO A 27 17.70 11.77 -5.78
N SER A 28 17.06 10.62 -5.57
CA SER A 28 16.21 10.02 -6.59
C SER A 28 14.96 10.89 -6.70
N PHE A 29 14.84 11.65 -7.78
CA PHE A 29 13.65 12.46 -8.03
C PHE A 29 12.47 11.56 -8.35
N LYS A 30 11.34 11.83 -7.70
CA LYS A 30 10.04 11.28 -8.11
C LYS A 30 9.38 12.31 -8.99
N THR A 31 9.19 12.00 -10.27
CA THR A 31 8.50 12.88 -11.21
C THR A 31 6.99 12.69 -11.11
N LEU A 32 6.25 13.79 -11.08
CA LEU A 32 4.78 13.80 -11.09
C LEU A 32 4.28 14.31 -12.46
N ASP A 33 4.51 13.51 -13.50
CA ASP A 33 4.29 13.88 -14.91
C ASP A 33 2.81 14.14 -15.30
N SER A 34 1.87 13.93 -14.38
CA SER A 34 0.42 14.04 -14.60
C SER A 34 -0.22 15.26 -13.94
N LEU A 35 0.57 16.26 -13.55
CA LEU A 35 0.09 17.48 -12.88
C LEU A 35 0.08 18.65 -13.86
N ILE A 36 -1.08 19.25 -14.07
CA ILE A 36 -1.25 20.44 -14.92
C ILE A 36 -1.71 21.61 -14.04
N PRO A 37 -1.03 22.76 -14.06
CA PRO A 37 -1.44 23.93 -13.30
C PRO A 37 -2.80 24.44 -13.79
N VAL A 38 -3.66 24.82 -12.86
CA VAL A 38 -4.99 25.38 -13.15
C VAL A 38 -5.20 26.70 -12.42
N ASP A 39 -6.11 27.52 -12.95
CA ASP A 39 -6.56 28.74 -12.27
C ASP A 39 -7.32 28.36 -11.00
N ALA A 40 -6.69 28.55 -9.83
CA ALA A 40 -7.24 28.21 -8.54
C ALA A 40 -8.56 28.94 -8.23
N THR A 41 -8.82 30.09 -8.86
CA THR A 41 -10.08 30.82 -8.68
C THR A 41 -11.29 30.10 -9.30
N GLN A 42 -11.05 29.14 -10.18
CA GLN A 42 -12.08 28.31 -10.82
C GLN A 42 -12.32 27.00 -10.06
N VAL A 43 -11.55 26.73 -9.01
CA VAL A 43 -11.66 25.51 -8.20
C VAL A 43 -12.61 25.75 -7.03
N ALA A 44 -13.61 24.88 -6.91
CA ALA A 44 -14.49 24.87 -5.75
C ALA A 44 -13.80 24.15 -4.59
N PHE A 45 -13.39 24.91 -3.57
CA PHE A 45 -12.85 24.36 -2.32
C PHE A 45 -14.00 24.12 -1.34
N SER A 46 -14.49 22.88 -1.29
CA SER A 46 -15.54 22.44 -0.37
C SER A 46 -15.21 21.11 0.26
N ASP A 47 -15.61 20.94 1.51
CA ASP A 47 -15.43 19.71 2.29
C ASP A 47 -16.68 19.52 3.15
N ASP A 48 -17.34 18.38 2.99
CA ASP A 48 -18.57 17.99 3.68
C ASP A 48 -18.33 16.99 4.82
N LEU A 49 -17.06 16.67 5.11
CA LEU A 49 -16.65 15.82 6.21
C LEU A 49 -16.22 16.63 7.44
N GLU A 50 -16.13 15.94 8.58
CA GLU A 50 -15.72 16.54 9.86
C GLU A 50 -14.32 17.18 9.76
N PRO A 51 -14.15 18.49 10.10
CA PRO A 51 -12.87 19.19 9.97
C PRO A 51 -11.73 18.56 10.78
N ALA A 52 -12.03 18.05 11.98
CA ALA A 52 -11.03 17.42 12.85
C ALA A 52 -10.37 16.18 12.20
N SER A 53 -11.06 15.49 11.30
CA SER A 53 -10.50 14.36 10.55
C SER A 53 -9.45 14.84 9.53
N LEU A 54 -9.69 15.95 8.84
CA LEU A 54 -8.73 16.55 7.91
C LEU A 54 -7.48 17.03 8.65
N GLU A 55 -7.64 17.71 9.79
CA GLU A 55 -6.52 18.11 10.63
C GLU A 55 -5.66 16.92 11.06
N THR A 56 -6.29 15.82 11.47
CA THR A 56 -5.60 14.59 11.84
C THR A 56 -4.78 14.02 10.67
N ALA A 57 -5.32 14.04 9.44
CA ALA A 57 -4.62 13.61 8.24
C ALA A 57 -3.45 14.53 7.86
N ILE A 58 -3.62 15.84 8.03
CA ILE A 58 -2.54 16.83 7.82
C ILE A 58 -1.40 16.60 8.83
N ASP A 59 -1.71 16.41 10.11
CA ASP A 59 -0.71 16.16 11.15
C ASP A 59 0.09 14.87 10.91
N ARG A 60 -0.58 13.83 10.43
CA ARG A 60 0.07 12.58 9.99
C ARG A 60 1.02 12.84 8.81
N SER A 61 0.59 13.62 7.83
CA SER A 61 1.41 13.96 6.66
C SER A 61 2.63 14.82 7.05
N ILE A 62 2.48 15.75 7.99
CA ILE A 62 3.59 16.55 8.54
C ILE A 62 4.61 15.63 9.23
N ARG A 63 4.17 14.71 10.10
CA ARG A 63 5.07 13.75 10.76
C ARG A 63 5.84 12.88 9.77
N PHE A 64 5.22 12.51 8.65
CA PHE A 64 5.92 11.79 7.58
C PHE A 64 7.11 12.60 7.05
N TYR A 65 6.92 13.88 6.72
CA TYR A 65 7.99 14.75 6.21
C TYR A 65 9.04 15.10 7.29
N GLU A 66 8.69 15.09 8.57
CA GLU A 66 9.66 15.22 9.67
C GLU A 66 10.50 13.95 9.90
N GLY A 67 9.92 12.79 9.58
CA GLY A 67 10.51 11.47 9.80
C GLY A 67 11.05 10.83 8.53
N ARG A 68 10.32 9.81 8.04
CA ARG A 68 10.77 8.93 6.95
C ARG A 68 10.88 9.66 5.60
N GLY A 69 10.07 10.68 5.39
CA GLY A 69 10.01 11.46 4.16
C GLY A 69 10.96 12.64 4.10
N ARG A 70 11.76 12.91 5.16
CA ARG A 70 12.57 14.15 5.30
C ARG A 70 13.58 14.44 4.20
N ASN A 71 13.98 13.43 3.43
CA ASN A 71 14.93 13.56 2.33
C ASN A 71 14.26 13.42 0.95
N ASN A 72 12.92 13.38 0.89
CA ASN A 72 12.23 13.27 -0.38
C ASN A 72 12.33 14.60 -1.14
N VAL A 73 12.56 14.49 -2.43
CA VAL A 73 12.50 15.61 -3.38
C VAL A 73 11.62 15.16 -4.55
N TYR A 74 10.67 16.01 -4.89
CA TYR A 74 9.71 15.78 -5.97
C TYR A 74 9.95 16.81 -7.07
N GLN A 75 9.79 16.37 -8.31
CA GLN A 75 9.80 17.26 -9.46
C GLN A 75 8.35 17.50 -9.87
N ILE A 76 7.90 18.75 -9.79
CA ILE A 76 6.61 19.22 -10.29
C ILE A 76 6.89 20.26 -11.35
N GLU A 77 6.57 19.96 -12.61
CA GLU A 77 6.99 20.76 -13.76
C GLU A 77 8.50 21.04 -13.75
N ASP A 78 8.91 22.31 -13.78
CA ASP A 78 10.30 22.77 -13.69
C ASP A 78 10.78 22.99 -12.25
N ARG A 79 9.91 22.78 -11.25
CA ARG A 79 10.20 23.02 -9.82
C ARG A 79 10.64 21.74 -9.11
N GLN A 80 11.66 21.89 -8.27
CA GLN A 80 12.01 20.90 -7.25
C GLN A 80 11.39 21.32 -5.92
N ILE A 81 10.57 20.44 -5.36
CA ILE A 81 9.93 20.64 -4.06
C ILE A 81 10.46 19.59 -3.10
N ASP A 82 11.13 20.04 -2.05
CA ASP A 82 11.66 19.17 -1.01
C ASP A 82 10.64 18.93 0.13
N ALA A 83 11.01 18.03 1.05
CA ALA A 83 10.18 17.69 2.19
C ALA A 83 9.88 18.88 3.12
N GLN A 84 10.79 19.86 3.22
CA GLN A 84 10.60 21.03 4.07
C GLN A 84 9.53 21.95 3.45
N GLN A 85 9.59 22.18 2.14
CA GLN A 85 8.58 22.95 1.44
C GLN A 85 7.20 22.28 1.51
N PHE A 86 7.11 20.97 1.30
CA PHE A 86 5.82 20.26 1.47
C PHE A 86 5.26 20.37 2.88
N LYS A 87 6.12 20.30 3.91
CA LYS A 87 5.70 20.51 5.30
C LYS A 87 5.18 21.93 5.50
N GLU A 88 5.85 22.94 4.98
CA GLU A 88 5.42 24.35 5.07
C GLU A 88 4.09 24.57 4.36
N THR A 89 3.87 23.95 3.19
CA THR A 89 2.58 23.95 2.48
C THR A 89 1.47 23.36 3.35
N LEU A 90 1.70 22.22 4.01
CA LEU A 90 0.71 21.59 4.90
C LEU A 90 0.39 22.46 6.13
N LEU A 91 1.39 23.12 6.71
CA LEU A 91 1.21 24.03 7.84
C LEU A 91 0.39 25.27 7.43
N ALA A 92 0.69 25.86 6.27
CA ALA A 92 -0.08 26.97 5.71
C ALA A 92 -1.54 26.54 5.43
N PHE A 93 -1.73 25.33 4.87
CA PHE A 93 -3.06 24.80 4.55
C PHE A 93 -3.90 24.64 5.81
N ARG A 94 -3.32 24.04 6.86
CA ARG A 94 -3.97 23.90 8.17
C ARG A 94 -4.37 25.24 8.77
N ALA A 95 -3.48 26.25 8.72
CA ALA A 95 -3.78 27.57 9.28
C ALA A 95 -4.99 28.21 8.59
N LEU A 96 -5.07 28.13 7.25
CA LEU A 96 -6.20 28.68 6.51
C LEU A 96 -7.53 27.96 6.80
N LEU A 97 -7.50 26.64 7.01
CA LEU A 97 -8.69 25.87 7.40
C LEU A 97 -9.27 26.34 8.74
N GLY A 98 -8.41 26.65 9.72
CA GLY A 98 -8.84 27.12 11.05
C GLY A 98 -9.40 28.54 11.06
N ASP A 99 -8.97 29.39 10.13
CA ASP A 99 -9.32 30.82 10.11
C ASP A 99 -10.55 31.15 9.24
N ALA A 100 -11.00 30.24 8.39
CA ALA A 100 -12.11 30.49 7.47
C ALA A 100 -13.47 30.34 8.15
N LYS A 101 -14.33 31.34 7.96
CA LYS A 101 -15.67 31.40 8.58
C LYS A 101 -16.76 30.79 7.70
N ASP A 102 -16.49 30.69 6.40
CA ASP A 102 -17.40 30.20 5.38
C ASP A 102 -16.62 29.68 4.15
N PRO A 103 -17.23 28.83 3.31
CA PRO A 103 -16.55 28.23 2.15
C PRO A 103 -16.08 29.23 1.09
N GLU A 104 -16.77 30.37 0.91
CA GLU A 104 -16.40 31.37 -0.09
C GLU A 104 -15.09 32.07 0.32
N THR A 105 -15.01 32.50 1.59
CA THR A 105 -13.79 33.06 2.18
C THR A 105 -12.64 32.06 2.14
N LEU A 106 -12.91 30.77 2.42
CA LEU A 106 -11.91 29.71 2.33
C LEU A 106 -11.38 29.57 0.90
N GLY A 107 -12.26 29.46 -0.08
CA GLY A 107 -11.88 29.28 -1.48
C GLY A 107 -11.04 30.44 -2.02
N LYS A 108 -11.42 31.68 -1.69
CA LYS A 108 -10.62 32.86 -2.06
C LYS A 108 -9.21 32.80 -1.47
N ARG A 109 -9.09 32.51 -0.16
CA ARG A 109 -7.79 32.41 0.52
C ARG A 109 -6.94 31.26 -0.02
N MET A 110 -7.57 30.13 -0.36
CA MET A 110 -6.87 29.00 -0.98
C MET A 110 -6.31 29.40 -2.35
N ALA A 111 -7.12 30.06 -3.19
CA ALA A 111 -6.69 30.52 -4.50
C ALA A 111 -5.58 31.60 -4.45
N GLU A 112 -5.54 32.42 -3.41
CA GLU A 112 -4.48 33.42 -3.20
C GLU A 112 -3.18 32.80 -2.64
N ALA A 113 -3.26 31.70 -1.89
CA ALA A 113 -2.14 31.14 -1.14
C ALA A 113 -1.47 29.91 -1.79
N PHE A 114 -2.16 29.20 -2.69
CA PHE A 114 -1.68 27.94 -3.25
C PHE A 114 -1.68 27.91 -4.77
N ASP A 115 -0.61 27.34 -5.32
CA ASP A 115 -0.60 26.83 -6.69
C ASP A 115 -1.42 25.53 -6.75
N VAL A 116 -2.43 25.48 -7.62
CA VAL A 116 -3.31 24.31 -7.76
C VAL A 116 -3.00 23.57 -9.05
N TYR A 117 -2.90 22.25 -8.94
CA TYR A 117 -2.62 21.37 -10.06
C TYR A 117 -3.74 20.34 -10.21
N GLN A 118 -4.24 20.19 -11.44
CA GLN A 118 -5.15 19.13 -11.83
C GLN A 118 -4.36 17.86 -12.15
N VAL A 119 -4.83 16.72 -11.64
CA VAL A 119 -4.35 15.40 -12.06
C VAL A 119 -5.11 14.98 -13.31
N THR A 120 -4.43 14.71 -14.42
CA THR A 120 -5.07 14.17 -15.62
C THR A 120 -5.13 12.65 -15.58
N GLY A 121 -6.28 12.10 -15.98
CA GLY A 121 -6.44 10.68 -16.22
C GLY A 121 -5.52 10.13 -17.31
N THR A 122 -5.39 8.81 -17.35
CA THR A 122 -4.57 8.11 -18.37
C THR A 122 -5.38 7.66 -19.58
N ASP A 123 -6.70 7.92 -19.61
CA ASP A 123 -7.56 7.59 -20.75
C ASP A 123 -7.69 8.78 -21.71
N ASP A 124 -8.19 8.51 -22.91
CA ASP A 124 -8.36 9.52 -23.98
C ASP A 124 -9.30 10.67 -23.59
N GLU A 125 -10.04 10.52 -22.49
CA GLU A 125 -10.99 11.50 -21.96
C GLU A 125 -10.49 12.18 -20.67
N SER A 126 -9.23 11.96 -20.29
CA SER A 126 -8.60 12.51 -19.07
C SER A 126 -9.34 12.20 -17.76
N ARG A 127 -10.13 11.12 -17.72
CA ARG A 127 -10.87 10.70 -16.52
C ARG A 127 -9.95 9.98 -15.53
N VAL A 128 -10.11 10.33 -14.26
CA VAL A 128 -9.43 9.65 -13.15
C VAL A 128 -10.35 8.58 -12.57
N LEU A 129 -9.87 7.34 -12.51
CA LEU A 129 -10.58 6.24 -11.84
C LEU A 129 -10.30 6.32 -10.34
N PHE A 130 -11.35 6.56 -9.55
CA PHE A 130 -11.32 6.42 -8.10
C PHE A 130 -11.83 5.04 -7.69
N THR A 131 -11.06 4.34 -6.85
CA THR A 131 -11.46 3.07 -6.23
C THR A 131 -11.33 3.17 -4.72
N GLY A 132 -12.23 2.51 -3.99
CA GLY A 132 -12.20 2.48 -2.52
C GLY A 132 -11.35 1.34 -1.97
N TYR A 133 -10.66 1.63 -0.87
CA TYR A 133 -10.01 0.68 0.01
C TYR A 133 -10.74 0.67 1.36
N TYR A 134 -10.76 -0.46 2.07
CA TYR A 134 -11.27 -0.51 3.43
C TYR A 134 -10.53 -1.55 4.26
N GLU A 135 -10.62 -1.44 5.59
CA GLU A 135 -10.14 -2.47 6.50
C GLU A 135 -11.26 -3.50 6.76
N PRO A 136 -11.15 -4.74 6.25
CA PRO A 136 -12.16 -5.76 6.46
C PRO A 136 -12.12 -6.30 7.90
N LEU A 137 -13.32 -6.53 8.45
CA LEU A 137 -13.52 -7.20 9.73
C LEU A 137 -14.01 -8.63 9.47
N LEU A 138 -13.22 -9.62 9.91
CA LEU A 138 -13.53 -11.04 9.77
C LEU A 138 -13.79 -11.65 11.15
N GLU A 139 -14.53 -12.76 11.19
CA GLU A 139 -14.59 -13.62 12.38
C GLU A 139 -13.55 -14.74 12.30
N GLY A 140 -12.88 -15.04 13.41
CA GLY A 140 -11.84 -16.08 13.43
C GLY A 140 -11.60 -16.73 14.78
N SER A 141 -10.75 -17.74 14.76
CA SER A 141 -10.26 -18.46 15.95
C SER A 141 -8.79 -18.84 15.80
N LEU A 142 -8.08 -18.84 16.92
CA LEU A 142 -6.72 -19.39 17.02
C LEU A 142 -6.70 -20.93 16.96
N GLN A 143 -7.85 -21.58 16.91
CA GLN A 143 -7.98 -23.02 16.76
C GLN A 143 -8.92 -23.33 15.59
N LYS A 144 -8.56 -24.36 14.82
CA LYS A 144 -9.41 -24.84 13.74
C LYS A 144 -10.68 -25.47 14.33
N THR A 145 -11.84 -25.07 13.82
CA THR A 145 -13.15 -25.67 14.15
C THR A 145 -13.95 -25.91 12.88
N GLU A 146 -15.17 -26.46 13.00
CA GLU A 146 -16.10 -26.56 11.87
C GLU A 146 -16.49 -25.17 11.32
N LYS A 147 -16.63 -24.17 12.21
CA LYS A 147 -16.91 -22.78 11.82
C LYS A 147 -15.68 -22.11 11.24
N TYR A 148 -14.53 -22.19 11.92
CA TYR A 148 -13.28 -21.56 11.49
C TYR A 148 -12.37 -22.60 10.85
N LYS A 149 -12.59 -22.85 9.55
CA LYS A 149 -11.89 -23.88 8.80
C LYS A 149 -10.89 -23.34 7.77
N TYR A 150 -10.92 -22.04 7.47
CA TYR A 150 -10.08 -21.42 6.43
C TYR A 150 -8.83 -20.77 7.04
N PRO A 151 -7.62 -21.32 6.79
CA PRO A 151 -6.41 -20.84 7.44
C PRO A 151 -5.90 -19.51 6.86
N LEU A 152 -5.48 -18.60 7.74
CA LEU A 152 -4.68 -17.43 7.40
C LEU A 152 -3.20 -17.76 7.64
N TYR A 153 -2.38 -17.72 6.59
CA TYR A 153 -0.99 -18.17 6.68
C TYR A 153 0.03 -17.05 6.93
N ARG A 154 1.02 -17.34 7.77
CA ARG A 154 2.28 -16.56 7.85
C ARG A 154 3.20 -16.89 6.68
N VAL A 155 4.25 -16.09 6.49
CA VAL A 155 5.23 -16.33 5.41
C VAL A 155 5.92 -17.67 5.62
N PRO A 156 5.86 -18.60 4.64
CA PRO A 156 6.57 -19.87 4.73
C PRO A 156 8.10 -19.67 4.67
N PRO A 157 8.91 -20.44 5.43
CA PRO A 157 10.36 -20.28 5.45
C PRO A 157 11.05 -20.70 4.14
N ASP A 158 10.38 -21.49 3.30
CA ASP A 158 10.87 -21.92 1.98
C ASP A 158 10.55 -20.91 0.86
N LEU A 159 9.91 -19.77 1.18
CA LEU A 159 9.65 -18.68 0.24
C LEU A 159 10.93 -17.85 0.03
N VAL A 160 11.45 -17.89 -1.19
CA VAL A 160 12.74 -17.31 -1.58
C VAL A 160 12.53 -16.19 -2.58
N ARG A 161 13.23 -15.06 -2.40
CA ARG A 161 13.31 -13.96 -3.36
C ARG A 161 14.66 -13.98 -4.09
N LYS A 162 14.63 -13.93 -5.42
CA LYS A 162 15.81 -13.75 -6.28
C LYS A 162 15.57 -12.57 -7.22
N GLY A 163 16.16 -11.42 -6.87
CA GLY A 163 15.86 -10.14 -7.55
C GLY A 163 14.38 -9.77 -7.42
N THR A 164 13.73 -9.54 -8.56
CA THR A 164 12.28 -9.25 -8.62
C THR A 164 11.40 -10.49 -8.51
N ARG A 165 11.96 -11.70 -8.65
CA ARG A 165 11.20 -12.96 -8.65
C ARG A 165 11.04 -13.53 -7.24
N ILE A 166 9.87 -14.08 -6.95
CA ILE A 166 9.58 -14.84 -5.73
C ILE A 166 9.25 -16.28 -6.13
N GLY A 167 9.75 -17.23 -5.36
CA GLY A 167 9.66 -18.65 -5.66
C GLY A 167 10.06 -19.52 -4.48
N ARG A 168 10.32 -20.80 -4.75
CA ARG A 168 10.89 -21.76 -3.79
C ARG A 168 11.97 -22.59 -4.47
N MET A 169 12.82 -23.23 -3.67
CA MET A 169 13.77 -24.22 -4.17
C MET A 169 13.10 -25.59 -4.20
N GLN A 170 13.23 -26.30 -5.32
CA GLN A 170 12.78 -27.67 -5.49
C GLN A 170 13.82 -28.43 -6.30
N ASN A 171 14.41 -29.48 -5.72
CA ASN A 171 15.47 -30.29 -6.36
C ASN A 171 16.57 -29.40 -6.97
N ASP A 172 17.11 -28.48 -6.15
CA ASP A 172 18.13 -27.48 -6.52
C ASP A 172 17.75 -26.48 -7.62
N LYS A 173 16.48 -26.46 -8.04
CA LYS A 173 15.96 -25.50 -9.03
C LYS A 173 15.06 -24.48 -8.38
N PHE A 174 15.16 -23.23 -8.84
CA PHE A 174 14.27 -22.16 -8.44
C PHE A 174 12.98 -22.22 -9.28
N VAL A 175 11.85 -22.48 -8.63
CA VAL A 175 10.53 -22.60 -9.26
C VAL A 175 9.56 -21.57 -8.68
N PRO A 176 8.48 -21.19 -9.39
CA PRO A 176 7.43 -20.34 -8.82
C PRO A 176 6.90 -20.91 -7.50
N TYR A 177 6.52 -20.01 -6.59
CA TYR A 177 5.89 -20.43 -5.33
C TYR A 177 4.48 -20.98 -5.62
N TYR A 178 3.90 -21.71 -4.66
CA TYR A 178 2.57 -22.31 -4.81
C TYR A 178 1.51 -21.25 -5.17
N SER A 179 0.64 -21.59 -6.12
CA SER A 179 -0.53 -20.82 -6.52
C SER A 179 -1.61 -20.86 -5.44
N ARG A 180 -2.58 -19.95 -5.52
CA ARG A 180 -3.77 -19.95 -4.65
C ARG A 180 -4.47 -21.31 -4.63
N ARG A 181 -4.68 -21.94 -5.78
CA ARG A 181 -5.34 -23.25 -5.87
C ARG A 181 -4.57 -24.33 -5.09
N GLU A 182 -3.25 -24.39 -5.28
CA GLU A 182 -2.40 -25.36 -4.57
C GLU A 182 -2.46 -25.14 -3.04
N ILE A 183 -2.59 -23.89 -2.60
CA ILE A 183 -2.69 -23.54 -1.17
C ILE A 183 -4.08 -23.86 -0.60
N ASP A 184 -5.14 -23.34 -1.22
CA ASP A 184 -6.50 -23.38 -0.67
C ASP A 184 -7.15 -24.76 -0.88
N VAL A 185 -6.99 -25.36 -2.07
CA VAL A 185 -7.63 -26.62 -2.47
C VAL A 185 -6.74 -27.82 -2.16
N ASP A 186 -5.53 -27.84 -2.73
CA ASP A 186 -4.63 -28.99 -2.59
C ASP A 186 -3.98 -29.04 -1.20
N GLY A 187 -4.04 -27.94 -0.45
CA GLY A 187 -3.63 -27.88 0.95
C GLY A 187 -2.12 -28.04 1.16
N VAL A 188 -1.28 -27.63 0.20
CA VAL A 188 0.19 -27.84 0.24
C VAL A 188 0.91 -27.19 1.43
N LEU A 189 0.22 -26.32 2.18
CA LEU A 189 0.72 -25.68 3.40
C LEU A 189 0.17 -26.30 4.70
N ARG A 190 -0.84 -27.17 4.62
CA ARG A 190 -1.47 -27.79 5.80
C ARG A 190 -0.47 -28.66 6.55
N GLY A 191 -0.53 -28.61 7.89
CA GLY A 191 0.34 -29.40 8.75
C GLY A 191 1.79 -28.89 8.85
N LYS A 192 2.11 -27.76 8.22
CA LYS A 192 3.43 -27.10 8.33
C LYS A 192 3.52 -26.13 9.51
N ASN A 193 2.47 -26.02 10.33
CA ASN A 193 2.35 -25.08 11.44
C ASN A 193 2.63 -23.64 11.00
N LEU A 194 1.98 -23.22 9.90
CA LEU A 194 2.12 -21.89 9.31
C LEU A 194 0.87 -21.03 9.52
N GLU A 195 -0.22 -21.64 9.99
CA GLU A 195 -1.48 -20.99 10.30
C GLU A 195 -1.25 -19.97 11.43
N LEU A 196 -1.68 -18.73 11.22
CA LEU A 196 -1.78 -17.71 12.27
C LEU A 196 -3.08 -17.89 13.05
N LEU A 197 -4.16 -18.18 12.32
CA LEU A 197 -5.52 -18.39 12.80
C LEU A 197 -6.36 -18.97 11.66
N TRP A 198 -7.61 -19.28 11.95
CA TRP A 198 -8.62 -19.69 10.97
C TRP A 198 -9.78 -18.70 10.98
N VAL A 199 -10.33 -18.42 9.80
CA VAL A 199 -11.51 -17.56 9.62
C VAL A 199 -12.72 -18.37 9.17
N SER A 200 -13.90 -17.77 9.26
CA SER A 200 -15.19 -18.43 8.98
C SER A 200 -15.64 -18.38 7.52
N ASP A 201 -15.08 -17.50 6.71
CA ASP A 201 -15.54 -17.26 5.33
C ASP A 201 -14.34 -17.12 4.36
N PRO A 202 -14.30 -17.90 3.26
CA PRO A 202 -13.18 -17.87 2.30
C PRO A 202 -13.26 -16.67 1.33
N VAL A 203 -14.44 -16.11 1.10
CA VAL A 203 -14.66 -14.89 0.30
C VAL A 203 -14.17 -13.68 1.08
N ASP A 204 -14.44 -13.61 2.38
CA ASP A 204 -13.89 -12.56 3.24
C ASP A 204 -12.39 -12.70 3.42
N LEU A 205 -11.90 -13.93 3.56
CA LEU A 205 -10.46 -14.21 3.54
C LEU A 205 -9.81 -13.74 2.24
N PHE A 206 -10.45 -13.98 1.09
CA PHE A 206 -9.97 -13.48 -0.19
C PHE A 206 -9.96 -11.95 -0.22
N SER A 207 -10.99 -11.31 0.30
CA SER A 207 -11.08 -9.85 0.43
C SER A 207 -9.91 -9.30 1.23
N LEU A 208 -9.61 -9.91 2.38
CA LEU A 208 -8.44 -9.62 3.19
C LEU A 208 -7.14 -9.77 2.39
N HIS A 209 -7.01 -10.77 1.52
CA HIS A 209 -5.83 -10.91 0.64
C HIS A 209 -5.66 -9.76 -0.36
N ILE A 210 -6.77 -9.17 -0.83
CA ILE A 210 -6.78 -8.04 -1.75
C ILE A 210 -6.47 -6.73 -1.03
N GLN A 211 -7.12 -6.50 0.12
CA GLN A 211 -6.88 -5.30 0.93
C GLN A 211 -5.46 -5.33 1.53
N GLY A 212 -5.04 -6.48 2.05
CA GLY A 212 -3.68 -6.68 2.59
C GLY A 212 -3.53 -6.29 4.06
N SER A 213 -4.53 -5.68 4.68
CA SER A 213 -4.66 -5.62 6.15
C SER A 213 -6.11 -5.80 6.56
N GLY A 214 -6.35 -6.11 7.84
CA GLY A 214 -7.69 -6.31 8.37
C GLY A 214 -7.72 -6.61 9.87
N LYS A 215 -8.94 -6.69 10.40
CA LYS A 215 -9.23 -7.06 11.78
C LYS A 215 -9.86 -8.44 11.83
N ILE A 216 -9.47 -9.24 12.82
CA ILE A 216 -10.07 -10.53 13.11
C ILE A 216 -10.70 -10.46 14.51
N LYS A 217 -12.03 -10.59 14.56
CA LYS A 217 -12.79 -10.72 15.81
C LYS A 217 -12.79 -12.18 16.25
N LEU A 218 -12.20 -12.42 17.42
CA LEU A 218 -12.19 -13.72 18.06
C LEU A 218 -13.53 -13.98 18.79
N GLU A 219 -13.81 -15.24 19.11
CA GLU A 219 -15.04 -15.64 19.81
C GLU A 219 -15.21 -14.99 21.19
N ASN A 220 -14.10 -14.71 21.87
CA ASN A 220 -14.09 -14.03 23.16
C ASN A 220 -14.30 -12.50 23.04
N GLY A 221 -14.41 -11.96 21.82
CA GLY A 221 -14.58 -10.55 21.53
C GLY A 221 -13.28 -9.78 21.26
N ASP A 222 -12.12 -10.40 21.45
CA ASP A 222 -10.83 -9.75 21.17
C ASP A 222 -10.68 -9.44 19.67
N LEU A 223 -10.01 -8.32 19.38
CA LEU A 223 -9.69 -7.90 18.02
C LEU A 223 -8.20 -8.06 17.76
N LEU A 224 -7.84 -8.94 16.83
CA LEU A 224 -6.49 -9.06 16.30
C LEU A 224 -6.35 -8.22 15.04
N THR A 225 -5.22 -7.53 14.91
CA THR A 225 -4.87 -6.82 13.66
C THR A 225 -3.90 -7.67 12.87
N VAL A 226 -4.18 -7.87 11.57
CA VAL A 226 -3.29 -8.56 10.65
C VAL A 226 -2.92 -7.65 9.49
N GLY A 227 -1.69 -7.78 9.01
CA GLY A 227 -1.18 -7.00 7.89
C GLY A 227 -0.29 -7.79 6.96
N PHE A 228 -0.13 -7.25 5.77
CA PHE A 228 0.70 -7.80 4.70
C PHE A 228 2.12 -8.07 5.21
N ALA A 229 2.62 -9.28 4.92
CA ALA A 229 3.99 -9.67 5.17
C ALA A 229 4.73 -9.99 3.87
N ASN A 230 4.09 -10.74 2.96
CA ASN A 230 4.66 -11.05 1.66
C ASN A 230 3.59 -11.56 0.69
N THR A 231 3.97 -11.89 -0.55
CA THR A 231 3.12 -12.59 -1.52
C THR A 231 3.87 -13.76 -2.14
N ASN A 232 3.15 -14.74 -2.69
CA ASN A 232 3.73 -15.83 -3.48
C ASN A 232 4.37 -15.36 -4.81
N GLY A 233 4.21 -14.08 -5.18
CA GLY A 233 4.79 -13.46 -6.38
C GLY A 233 4.10 -13.83 -7.68
N ARG A 234 2.95 -14.52 -7.63
CA ARG A 234 2.11 -14.79 -8.79
C ARG A 234 1.39 -13.50 -9.24
N PRO A 235 1.08 -13.36 -10.54
CA PRO A 235 0.35 -12.19 -11.04
C PRO A 235 -1.05 -12.11 -10.43
N PHE A 236 -1.50 -10.89 -10.17
CA PHE A 236 -2.90 -10.66 -9.82
C PHE A 236 -3.78 -10.86 -11.06
N ARG A 237 -4.91 -11.55 -10.89
CA ARG A 237 -5.96 -11.64 -11.91
C ARG A 237 -7.30 -11.29 -11.29
N SER A 238 -8.09 -10.46 -11.98
CA SER A 238 -9.38 -10.00 -11.47
C SER A 238 -10.43 -11.11 -11.54
N ILE A 239 -10.89 -11.57 -10.38
CA ILE A 239 -12.06 -12.45 -10.28
C ILE A 239 -13.34 -11.78 -10.79
N THR A 240 -13.50 -10.47 -10.65
CA THR A 240 -14.67 -9.76 -11.21
C THR A 240 -14.71 -9.96 -12.72
N LYS A 241 -13.59 -9.67 -13.40
CA LYS A 241 -13.49 -9.79 -14.84
C LYS A 241 -13.74 -11.24 -15.28
N PHE A 242 -13.15 -12.20 -14.59
CA PHE A 242 -13.37 -13.62 -14.87
C PHE A 242 -14.85 -14.04 -14.80
N LEU A 243 -15.57 -13.61 -13.76
CA LEU A 243 -16.99 -13.96 -13.60
C LEU A 243 -17.88 -13.28 -14.65
N LEU A 244 -17.57 -12.04 -15.04
CA LEU A 244 -18.24 -11.34 -16.15
C LEU A 244 -17.98 -12.03 -17.49
N ASP A 245 -16.71 -12.33 -17.80
CA ASP A 245 -16.31 -12.98 -19.06
C ASP A 245 -16.95 -14.38 -19.19
N LYS A 246 -17.18 -15.10 -18.08
CA LYS A 246 -17.93 -16.37 -18.03
C LYS A 246 -19.45 -16.20 -18.08
N GLY A 247 -19.98 -14.97 -18.02
CA GLY A 247 -21.42 -14.71 -17.91
C GLY A 247 -22.06 -15.19 -16.60
N THR A 248 -21.24 -15.42 -15.56
CA THR A 248 -21.70 -15.90 -14.24
C THR A 248 -22.34 -14.79 -13.42
N ILE A 249 -21.92 -13.55 -13.65
CA ILE A 249 -22.53 -12.33 -13.11
C ILE A 249 -22.68 -11.29 -14.24
N GLN A 250 -23.58 -10.35 -14.07
CA GLN A 250 -23.79 -9.17 -14.91
C GLN A 250 -23.07 -7.95 -14.33
N HIS A 251 -22.89 -6.90 -15.14
CA HIS A 251 -22.19 -5.68 -14.71
C HIS A 251 -22.85 -5.00 -13.49
N HIS A 252 -24.17 -5.00 -13.40
CA HIS A 252 -24.90 -4.42 -12.26
C HIS A 252 -24.78 -5.27 -10.97
N GLU A 253 -24.30 -6.51 -11.08
CA GLU A 253 -24.12 -7.44 -9.96
C GLU A 253 -22.69 -7.40 -9.39
N VAL A 254 -21.77 -6.65 -10.01
CA VAL A 254 -20.36 -6.57 -9.59
C VAL A 254 -20.23 -6.13 -8.12
N THR A 255 -21.05 -5.17 -7.69
CA THR A 255 -21.07 -4.68 -6.30
C THR A 255 -21.52 -5.77 -5.32
N TYR A 256 -22.43 -6.65 -5.73
CA TYR A 256 -23.01 -7.72 -4.90
C TYR A 256 -22.28 -9.06 -5.05
N ARG A 257 -21.14 -9.09 -5.73
CA ARG A 257 -20.39 -10.32 -6.01
C ARG A 257 -20.03 -11.10 -4.73
N HIS A 258 -19.77 -10.42 -3.62
CA HIS A 258 -19.45 -11.09 -2.36
C HIS A 258 -20.63 -11.95 -1.88
N ASP A 259 -21.83 -11.39 -1.87
CA ASP A 259 -23.06 -12.11 -1.50
C ASP A 259 -23.39 -13.22 -2.50
N PHE A 260 -23.17 -12.95 -3.80
CA PHE A 260 -23.32 -13.95 -4.84
C PHE A 260 -22.42 -15.17 -4.60
N LEU A 261 -21.14 -14.97 -4.26
CA LEU A 261 -20.20 -16.05 -4.00
C LEU A 261 -20.52 -16.80 -2.69
N ARG A 262 -20.94 -16.09 -1.64
CA ARG A 262 -21.33 -16.71 -0.36
C ARG A 262 -22.51 -17.69 -0.49
N GLY A 263 -23.38 -17.48 -1.48
CA GLY A 263 -24.50 -18.38 -1.78
C GLY A 263 -24.12 -19.66 -2.55
N LYS A 264 -22.83 -19.88 -2.86
CA LYS A 264 -22.35 -21.03 -3.65
C LYS A 264 -21.74 -22.13 -2.77
N ARG A 265 -21.54 -23.30 -3.36
CA ARG A 265 -20.81 -24.41 -2.73
C ARG A 265 -19.31 -24.11 -2.68
N ASP A 266 -18.62 -24.68 -1.69
CA ASP A 266 -17.17 -24.49 -1.49
C ASP A 266 -16.37 -24.72 -2.78
N GLU A 267 -16.70 -25.74 -3.59
CA GLU A 267 -15.99 -26.04 -4.84
C GLU A 267 -16.11 -24.91 -5.88
N GLU A 268 -17.31 -24.33 -6.02
CA GLU A 268 -17.58 -23.24 -6.96
C GLU A 268 -16.88 -21.95 -6.51
N ILE A 269 -16.88 -21.69 -5.20
CA ILE A 269 -16.13 -20.57 -4.62
C ILE A 269 -14.65 -20.74 -4.92
N TYR A 270 -14.08 -21.91 -4.62
CA TYR A 270 -12.65 -22.15 -4.87
C TYR A 270 -12.28 -22.11 -6.34
N GLU A 271 -13.14 -22.56 -7.26
CA GLU A 271 -12.91 -22.39 -8.70
C GLU A 271 -12.80 -20.91 -9.07
N ALA A 272 -13.76 -20.10 -8.61
CA ALA A 272 -13.75 -18.67 -8.86
C ALA A 272 -12.50 -18.00 -8.27
N LEU A 273 -12.26 -18.18 -6.97
CA LEU A 273 -11.13 -17.56 -6.26
C LEU A 273 -9.77 -17.99 -6.83
N SER A 274 -9.64 -19.24 -7.26
CA SER A 274 -8.40 -19.79 -7.84
C SER A 274 -8.00 -19.13 -9.15
N HIS A 275 -8.90 -18.40 -9.83
CA HIS A 275 -8.53 -17.62 -11.01
C HIS A 275 -7.42 -16.60 -10.68
N ASN A 276 -7.45 -16.03 -9.47
CA ASN A 276 -6.36 -15.22 -8.96
C ASN A 276 -5.28 -16.09 -8.32
N GLU A 277 -4.23 -16.43 -9.08
CA GLU A 277 -3.10 -17.23 -8.57
C GLU A 277 -2.35 -16.55 -7.41
N ARG A 278 -2.48 -15.23 -7.26
CA ARG A 278 -1.82 -14.47 -6.20
C ARG A 278 -2.35 -14.82 -4.82
N TYR A 279 -1.40 -15.13 -3.93
CA TYR A 279 -1.64 -15.37 -2.52
C TYR A 279 -0.86 -14.36 -1.68
N THR A 280 -1.47 -13.88 -0.60
CA THR A 280 -0.88 -12.91 0.33
C THR A 280 -0.65 -13.60 1.67
N PHE A 281 0.54 -13.45 2.23
CA PHE A 281 0.92 -13.96 3.54
C PHE A 281 0.91 -12.82 4.55
N PHE A 282 0.57 -13.13 5.79
CA PHE A 282 0.28 -12.14 6.82
C PHE A 282 1.19 -12.26 8.04
N ARG A 283 1.08 -11.25 8.91
CA ARG A 283 1.63 -11.21 10.27
C ARG A 283 0.66 -10.47 11.18
N PHE A 284 0.72 -10.75 12.47
CA PHE A 284 0.04 -9.92 13.47
C PHE A 284 0.69 -8.54 13.55
N LEU A 285 -0.13 -7.53 13.80
CA LEU A 285 0.29 -6.16 14.07
C LEU A 285 -0.13 -5.79 15.49
N GLU A 286 0.75 -5.08 16.21
CA GLU A 286 0.46 -4.55 17.55
C GLU A 286 -0.45 -3.31 17.50
N LYS A 287 -0.54 -2.66 16.34
CA LYS A 287 -1.29 -1.42 16.11
C LYS A 287 -2.05 -1.52 14.79
N ASP A 288 -2.93 -0.56 14.55
CA ASP A 288 -3.64 -0.40 13.29
C ASP A 288 -2.68 -0.38 12.09
N PRO A 289 -3.12 -0.88 10.93
CA PRO A 289 -2.31 -0.84 9.72
C PRO A 289 -1.97 0.60 9.36
N VAL A 290 -0.76 0.77 8.87
CA VAL A 290 -0.24 2.04 8.41
C VAL A 290 -0.22 2.06 6.88
N GLY A 291 -0.53 3.22 6.30
CA GLY A 291 -0.42 3.44 4.86
C GLY A 291 1.03 3.44 4.40
N SER A 292 1.25 3.76 3.11
CA SER A 292 2.59 3.84 2.51
C SER A 292 3.50 4.87 3.19
N LEU A 293 2.92 5.88 3.84
CA LEU A 293 3.65 6.90 4.62
C LEU A 293 4.12 6.38 5.99
N GLY A 294 3.67 5.20 6.42
CA GLY A 294 4.01 4.65 7.74
C GLY A 294 3.21 5.24 8.89
N GLU A 295 2.19 6.04 8.60
CA GLU A 295 1.19 6.56 9.54
C GLU A 295 -0.12 5.78 9.39
N THR A 296 -0.93 5.73 10.46
CA THR A 296 -2.30 5.19 10.41
C THR A 296 -3.11 5.98 9.39
N VAL A 297 -3.92 5.31 8.56
CA VAL A 297 -4.81 5.98 7.61
C VAL A 297 -5.95 6.68 8.34
N THR A 298 -6.42 7.81 7.81
CA THR A 298 -7.58 8.51 8.36
C THR A 298 -8.78 8.21 7.46
N PRO A 299 -9.87 7.62 7.98
CA PRO A 299 -11.05 7.29 7.18
C PRO A 299 -11.52 8.48 6.32
N ASP A 300 -11.82 8.22 5.05
CA ASP A 300 -12.27 9.18 4.03
C ASP A 300 -11.32 10.36 3.74
N ARG A 301 -10.10 10.35 4.33
CA ARG A 301 -9.05 11.37 4.12
C ARG A 301 -7.77 10.78 3.54
N THR A 302 -7.63 9.46 3.46
CA THR A 302 -6.42 8.76 2.99
C THR A 302 -6.76 7.41 2.39
#